data_AF-A0A537FIY8-F1
#
_entry.id   AF-A0A537FIY8-F1
#
_cell.length_a   1.000
_cell.length_b   1.000
_cell.length_c   1.000
_cell.angle_alpha   90.00
_cell.angle_beta   90.00
_cell.angle_gamma   90.00
#
_symmetry.space_group_name_H-M   'P 1'
#
loop_
_entity.id
_entity.type
_entity.pdbx_description
1 polymer ?
#
loop_
_entity_poly.entity_id
_entity_poly.type
_entity_poly.pdbx_seq_one_letter_code
_entity_poly.pdbx_strand_id
1 'polypeptide(L)'
;MIRKASSMIRGREGEAIVSGQAFGNVALLTITLAPEEMEDLPTVVSGEIEKEASTRGFEVLVIDAHNSLVGQPSITPLQAERIITAAVRVLDRLKALSQDPFKVGSAYDALDSYGLKDGIGPGGLSVLVLKTESDTVSYITIDGNNMQQGLRDRIVQSVKDIGVSDAEVMTTDTHLVTGLVRSPLGYYPVGAALPTASFVTQITQTVQKAVANLEESSAGVSKFSLQMQVLGSETFQSITSFIGRVARQIGRSFLWIEGGSFLLAVVILFVV
;
A
#
# COMPACT_ATOMS: atom_id res chain seq x y z
N MET A 1 -17.43 7.31 -22.71
CA MET A 1 -16.44 7.86 -21.77
C MET A 1 -17.16 8.64 -20.69
N ILE A 2 -16.79 8.42 -19.43
CA ILE A 2 -17.43 8.99 -18.25
C ILE A 2 -16.91 10.42 -18.06
N ARG A 3 -17.80 11.40 -17.86
CA ARG A 3 -17.42 12.82 -17.70
C ARG A 3 -17.90 13.43 -16.39
N LYS A 4 -18.49 12.62 -15.53
CA LYS A 4 -19.01 13.07 -14.24
C LYS A 4 -18.45 12.19 -13.13
N ALA A 5 -18.18 12.81 -11.99
CA ALA A 5 -17.72 12.14 -10.79
C ALA A 5 -18.46 12.69 -9.55
N SER A 6 -18.65 11.87 -8.54
CA SER A 6 -19.13 12.33 -7.22
C SER A 6 -18.00 13.03 -6.46
N SER A 7 -18.33 13.66 -5.34
CA SER A 7 -17.32 13.93 -4.30
C SER A 7 -16.72 12.62 -3.77
N MET A 8 -15.51 12.71 -3.22
CA MET A 8 -14.96 11.60 -2.45
C MET A 8 -15.59 11.61 -1.05
N ILE A 9 -16.04 10.44 -0.61
CA ILE A 9 -16.55 10.24 0.75
C ILE A 9 -15.75 9.17 1.47
N ARG A 10 -15.74 9.24 2.80
CA ARG A 10 -15.15 8.21 3.65
C ARG A 10 -16.19 7.53 4.52
N GLY A 11 -16.11 6.21 4.61
CA GLY A 11 -16.80 5.39 5.59
C GLY A 11 -15.80 4.80 6.57
N ARG A 12 -16.25 4.59 7.80
CA ARG A 12 -15.45 3.98 8.86
C ARG A 12 -16.25 2.89 9.57
N GLU A 13 -15.58 1.80 9.90
CA GLU A 13 -16.05 0.77 10.80
C GLU A 13 -14.86 0.28 11.65
N GLY A 14 -14.86 0.61 12.94
CA GLY A 14 -13.67 0.41 13.78
C GLY A 14 -12.45 1.17 13.24
N GLU A 15 -11.36 0.44 13.00
CA GLU A 15 -10.11 0.89 12.38
C GLU A 15 -10.19 0.95 10.84
N ALA A 16 -11.14 0.25 10.21
CA ALA A 16 -11.24 0.20 8.77
C ALA A 16 -11.78 1.53 8.22
N ILE A 17 -11.03 2.13 7.30
CA ILE A 17 -11.39 3.34 6.58
C ILE A 17 -11.46 3.01 5.10
N VAL A 18 -12.61 3.29 4.49
CA VAL A 18 -12.81 3.16 3.05
C VAL A 18 -13.15 4.53 2.49
N SER A 19 -12.34 5.02 1.56
CA SER A 19 -12.68 6.19 0.75
C SER A 19 -13.29 5.71 -0.54
N GLY A 20 -14.30 6.42 -1.04
CA GLY A 20 -14.96 6.09 -2.29
C GLY A 20 -15.29 7.31 -3.12
N GLN A 21 -15.13 7.18 -4.43
CA GLN A 21 -15.57 8.17 -5.42
C GLN A 21 -16.21 7.45 -6.61
N ALA A 22 -17.39 7.90 -7.04
CA ALA A 22 -18.13 7.30 -8.14
C ALA A 22 -17.89 8.07 -9.45
N PHE A 23 -17.72 7.32 -10.54
CA PHE A 23 -17.58 7.79 -11.92
C PHE A 23 -18.63 7.08 -12.76
N GLY A 24 -19.77 7.71 -13.02
CA GLY A 24 -20.94 7.05 -13.59
C GLY A 24 -21.37 5.87 -12.71
N ASN A 25 -21.24 4.66 -13.25
CA ASN A 25 -21.50 3.40 -12.57
C ASN A 25 -20.22 2.67 -12.10
N VAL A 26 -19.06 3.32 -12.10
CA VAL A 26 -17.83 2.75 -11.53
C VAL A 26 -17.54 3.40 -10.18
N ALA A 27 -17.29 2.61 -9.15
CA ALA A 27 -16.83 3.08 -7.83
C ALA A 27 -15.34 2.80 -7.67
N LEU A 28 -14.54 3.84 -7.43
CA LEU A 28 -13.15 3.70 -7.01
C LEU A 28 -13.11 3.72 -5.48
N LEU A 29 -12.66 2.62 -4.87
CA LEU A 29 -12.54 2.49 -3.43
C LEU A 29 -11.07 2.34 -3.03
N THR A 30 -10.62 3.11 -2.05
CA THR A 30 -9.30 2.94 -1.41
C THR A 30 -9.51 2.50 0.03
N ILE A 31 -8.78 1.48 0.46
CA ILE A 31 -8.94 0.87 1.78
C ILE A 31 -7.66 1.08 2.58
N THR A 32 -7.81 1.52 3.83
CA THR A 32 -6.70 1.63 4.77
C THR A 32 -7.15 1.28 6.19
N LEU A 33 -6.24 0.71 6.98
CA LEU A 33 -6.39 0.56 8.43
C LEU A 33 -5.61 1.64 9.20
N ALA A 34 -4.90 2.55 8.52
CA ALA A 34 -4.05 3.56 9.14
C ALA A 34 -4.82 4.38 10.21
N PRO A 35 -4.20 4.64 11.38
CA PRO A 35 -2.81 4.36 11.73
C PRO A 35 -2.56 2.91 12.18
N GLU A 36 -3.57 2.04 12.28
CA GLU A 36 -3.32 0.62 12.50
C GLU A 36 -2.59 0.01 11.29
N GLU A 37 -2.00 -1.15 11.52
CA GLU A 37 -1.19 -1.81 10.50
C GLU A 37 -2.07 -2.34 9.35
N MET A 38 -1.65 -2.04 8.13
CA MET A 38 -2.29 -2.42 6.87
C MET A 38 -1.30 -3.24 6.06
N GLU A 39 -1.75 -4.39 5.61
CA GLU A 39 -1.04 -5.33 4.75
C GLU A 39 -2.03 -5.89 3.73
N ASP A 40 -1.58 -6.83 2.89
CA ASP A 40 -2.37 -7.43 1.82
C ASP A 40 -3.84 -7.73 2.19
N LEU A 41 -4.76 -7.15 1.41
CA LEU A 41 -6.18 -7.48 1.48
C LEU A 41 -6.42 -8.97 1.16
N PRO A 42 -7.09 -9.74 2.06
CA PRO A 42 -7.51 -11.09 1.75
C PRO A 42 -8.46 -11.11 0.54
N THR A 43 -8.31 -12.09 -0.34
CA THR A 43 -9.11 -12.22 -1.58
C THR A 43 -10.63 -12.27 -1.33
N VAL A 44 -11.04 -12.76 -0.16
CA VAL A 44 -12.44 -12.76 0.28
C VAL A 44 -13.00 -11.33 0.41
N VAL A 45 -12.18 -10.39 0.88
CA VAL A 45 -12.60 -8.98 1.05
C VAL A 45 -12.94 -8.35 -0.30
N SER A 46 -12.04 -8.47 -1.29
CA SER A 46 -12.30 -7.94 -2.63
C SER A 46 -13.50 -8.63 -3.28
N GLY A 47 -13.66 -9.95 -3.13
CA GLY A 47 -14.78 -10.70 -3.70
C GLY A 47 -16.14 -10.28 -3.15
N GLU A 48 -16.26 -10.11 -1.82
CA GLU A 48 -17.52 -9.65 -1.22
C GLU A 48 -17.81 -8.18 -1.56
N ILE A 49 -16.79 -7.30 -1.61
CA ILE A 49 -16.98 -5.91 -2.06
C ILE A 49 -17.46 -5.85 -3.51
N GLU A 50 -16.88 -6.65 -4.41
CA GLU A 50 -17.31 -6.74 -5.81
C GLU A 50 -18.77 -7.19 -5.93
N LYS A 51 -19.17 -8.20 -5.16
CA LYS A 51 -20.55 -8.69 -5.10
C LYS A 51 -21.52 -7.61 -4.58
N GLU A 52 -21.19 -6.95 -3.48
CA GLU A 52 -22.03 -5.90 -2.88
C GLU A 52 -22.09 -4.62 -3.75
N ALA A 53 -21.03 -4.31 -4.49
CA ALA A 53 -21.05 -3.24 -5.49
C ALA A 53 -21.98 -3.60 -6.65
N SER A 54 -21.92 -4.83 -7.15
CA SER A 54 -22.77 -5.31 -8.24
C SER A 54 -24.27 -5.25 -7.90
N THR A 55 -24.67 -5.59 -6.67
CA THR A 55 -26.09 -5.49 -6.24
C THR A 55 -26.59 -4.04 -6.22
N ARG A 56 -25.68 -3.07 -6.11
CA ARG A 56 -25.95 -1.63 -6.16
C ARG A 56 -25.79 -1.03 -7.56
N GLY A 57 -25.48 -1.86 -8.55
CA GLY A 57 -25.25 -1.45 -9.93
C GLY A 57 -23.95 -0.69 -10.14
N PHE A 58 -22.92 -0.97 -9.33
CA PHE A 58 -21.57 -0.48 -9.51
C PHE A 58 -20.66 -1.59 -10.05
N GLU A 59 -19.80 -1.23 -11.00
CA GLU A 59 -18.49 -1.88 -11.16
C GLU A 59 -17.54 -1.25 -10.14
N VAL A 60 -16.66 -2.02 -9.49
CA VAL A 60 -15.78 -1.49 -8.45
C VAL A 60 -14.31 -1.73 -8.78
N LEU A 61 -13.50 -0.71 -8.49
CA LEU A 61 -12.05 -0.78 -8.46
C LEU A 61 -11.63 -0.65 -7.00
N VAL A 62 -11.07 -1.72 -6.44
CA VAL A 62 -10.62 -1.75 -5.04
C VAL A 62 -9.10 -1.56 -5.02
N ILE A 63 -8.64 -0.58 -4.27
CA ILE A 63 -7.23 -0.29 -4.03
C ILE A 63 -6.91 -0.58 -2.57
N ASP A 64 -5.99 -1.51 -2.36
CA ASP A 64 -5.24 -1.63 -1.11
C ASP A 64 -4.27 -0.44 -1.01
N ALA A 65 -4.42 0.39 0.02
CA ALA A 65 -3.56 1.54 0.15
C ALA A 65 -2.15 1.18 0.62
N HIS A 66 -1.98 0.06 1.35
CA HIS A 66 -0.69 -0.47 1.77
C HIS A 66 0.22 0.64 2.35
N ASN A 67 -0.27 1.33 3.39
CA ASN A 67 0.22 2.65 3.80
C ASN A 67 0.36 2.86 5.31
N SER A 68 0.56 1.79 6.09
CA SER A 68 0.81 1.87 7.53
C SER A 68 1.36 0.56 8.07
N LEU A 69 2.62 0.55 8.50
CA LEU A 69 3.30 -0.65 9.01
C LEU A 69 4.22 -0.32 10.18
N VAL A 70 4.25 -1.22 11.17
CA VAL A 70 5.21 -1.21 12.29
C VAL A 70 5.98 -2.53 12.35
N GLY A 71 5.31 -3.66 12.17
CA GLY A 71 5.80 -5.02 12.21
C GLY A 71 5.30 -5.83 11.01
N GLN A 72 4.89 -7.09 11.23
CA GLN A 72 4.33 -7.95 10.18
C GLN A 72 3.00 -8.58 10.64
N PRO A 73 1.91 -7.83 10.70
CA PRO A 73 0.60 -8.41 10.92
C PRO A 73 -0.03 -8.84 9.60
N SER A 74 -0.98 -9.76 9.68
CA SER A 74 -1.95 -10.02 8.62
C SER A 74 -3.28 -9.40 9.00
N ILE A 75 -4.08 -9.01 8.02
CA ILE A 75 -5.47 -8.58 8.27
C ILE A 75 -6.24 -9.71 8.96
N THR A 76 -6.79 -9.40 10.13
CA THR A 76 -7.58 -10.35 10.92
C THR A 76 -8.98 -10.56 10.31
N PRO A 77 -9.67 -11.67 10.61
CA PRO A 77 -11.06 -11.88 10.16
C PRO A 77 -12.01 -10.76 10.58
N LEU A 78 -11.84 -10.20 11.78
CA LEU A 78 -12.63 -9.07 12.26
C LEU A 78 -12.37 -7.80 11.44
N GLN A 79 -11.10 -7.51 11.14
CA GLN A 79 -10.74 -6.38 10.27
C GLN A 79 -11.31 -6.55 8.87
N ALA A 80 -11.25 -7.77 8.31
CA ALA A 80 -11.85 -8.07 7.01
C ALA A 80 -13.37 -7.78 6.99
N GLU A 81 -14.11 -8.22 8.01
CA GLU A 81 -15.54 -7.93 8.17
C GLU A 81 -15.82 -6.42 8.26
N ARG A 82 -15.00 -5.69 9.04
CA ARG A 82 -15.11 -4.24 9.19
C ARG A 82 -14.84 -3.50 7.88
N ILE A 83 -13.83 -3.93 7.12
CA ILE A 83 -13.54 -3.38 5.79
C ILE A 83 -14.74 -3.55 4.86
N ILE A 84 -15.31 -4.76 4.78
CA ILE A 84 -16.48 -5.04 3.95
C ILE A 84 -17.66 -4.14 4.38
N THR A 85 -17.92 -4.05 5.68
CA THR A 85 -19.00 -3.22 6.23
C THR A 85 -18.82 -1.73 5.90
N ALA A 86 -17.59 -1.21 6.04
CA ALA A 86 -17.27 0.18 5.69
C ALA A 86 -17.45 0.42 4.18
N ALA A 87 -16.99 -0.52 3.34
CA ALA A 87 -17.14 -0.44 1.89
C ALA A 87 -18.61 -0.44 1.45
N VAL A 88 -19.43 -1.33 2.03
CA VAL A 88 -20.88 -1.38 1.79
C VAL A 88 -21.55 -0.05 2.11
N ARG A 89 -21.25 0.55 3.27
CA ARG A 89 -21.77 1.86 3.66
C ARG A 89 -21.34 2.97 2.69
N VAL A 90 -20.11 2.91 2.19
CA VAL A 90 -19.62 3.86 1.19
C VAL A 90 -20.39 3.69 -0.12
N LEU A 91 -20.55 2.45 -0.61
CA LEU A 91 -21.30 2.16 -1.83
C LEU A 91 -22.76 2.64 -1.75
N ASP A 92 -23.44 2.42 -0.62
CA ASP A 92 -24.79 2.92 -0.37
C ASP A 92 -24.87 4.45 -0.48
N ARG A 93 -23.90 5.14 0.13
CA ARG A 93 -23.83 6.61 0.08
C ARG A 93 -23.47 7.13 -1.31
N LEU A 94 -22.52 6.50 -2.00
CA LEU A 94 -22.15 6.85 -3.38
C LEU A 94 -23.35 6.79 -4.32
N LYS A 95 -24.27 5.84 -4.11
CA LYS A 95 -25.48 5.72 -4.92
C LYS A 95 -26.41 6.93 -4.80
N ALA A 96 -26.40 7.60 -3.65
CA ALA A 96 -27.23 8.77 -3.37
C ALA A 96 -26.57 10.10 -3.74
N LEU A 97 -25.28 10.12 -4.08
CA LEU A 97 -24.57 11.35 -4.43
C LEU A 97 -24.85 11.79 -5.86
N SER A 98 -24.96 13.11 -6.04
CA SER A 98 -24.86 13.71 -7.36
C SER A 98 -23.46 13.51 -7.94
N GLN A 99 -23.37 13.56 -9.26
CA GLN A 99 -22.11 13.54 -9.98
C GLN A 99 -22.06 14.72 -10.94
N ASP A 100 -20.92 15.40 -10.93
CA ASP A 100 -20.71 16.66 -11.64
C ASP A 100 -19.52 16.54 -12.59
N PRO A 101 -19.43 17.39 -13.63
CA PRO A 101 -18.24 17.47 -14.47
C PRO A 101 -16.98 17.62 -13.63
N PHE A 102 -15.91 16.97 -14.05
CA PHE A 102 -14.66 16.97 -13.30
C PHE A 102 -13.46 17.35 -14.17
N LYS A 103 -12.49 17.98 -13.53
CA LYS A 103 -11.15 18.21 -14.07
C LYS A 103 -10.17 17.26 -13.42
N VAL A 104 -9.13 16.90 -14.16
CA VAL A 104 -8.01 16.11 -13.66
C VAL A 104 -6.72 16.86 -13.93
N GLY A 105 -5.82 16.83 -12.97
CA GLY A 105 -4.44 17.23 -13.15
C GLY A 105 -3.53 16.17 -12.56
N SER A 106 -2.36 16.00 -13.15
CA SER A 106 -1.38 15.03 -12.69
C SER A 106 0.01 15.63 -12.63
N ALA A 107 0.83 15.08 -11.75
CA ALA A 107 2.23 15.42 -11.64
C ALA A 107 3.04 14.21 -11.19
N TYR A 108 4.31 14.22 -11.58
CA TYR A 108 5.29 13.20 -11.25
C TYR A 108 6.52 13.86 -10.65
N ASP A 109 7.14 13.18 -9.69
CA ASP A 109 8.46 13.50 -9.16
C ASP A 109 9.25 12.21 -9.03
N ALA A 110 10.46 12.15 -9.62
CA ALA A 110 11.30 10.97 -9.56
C ALA A 110 11.84 10.70 -8.15
N LEU A 111 11.72 11.66 -7.23
CA LEU A 111 12.24 11.57 -5.88
C LEU A 111 13.77 11.32 -5.87
N ASP A 112 14.51 11.96 -6.79
CA ASP A 112 15.94 11.74 -7.08
C ASP A 112 16.89 11.85 -5.88
N SER A 113 16.42 12.44 -4.78
CA SER A 113 17.17 12.54 -3.51
C SER A 113 17.18 11.24 -2.71
N TYR A 114 16.42 10.23 -3.11
CA TYR A 114 16.25 8.96 -2.42
C TYR A 114 16.47 7.79 -3.37
N GLY A 115 16.91 6.66 -2.84
CA GLY A 115 17.06 5.43 -3.60
C GLY A 115 16.42 4.23 -2.93
N LEU A 116 16.69 3.05 -3.50
CA LEU A 116 16.13 1.78 -3.02
C LEU A 116 16.44 1.51 -1.55
N LYS A 117 17.63 1.93 -1.08
CA LYS A 117 18.06 1.77 0.32
C LYS A 117 17.36 2.72 1.28
N ASP A 118 16.67 3.75 0.78
CA ASP A 118 15.87 4.69 1.58
C ASP A 118 14.38 4.30 1.61
N GLY A 119 14.02 3.21 0.90
CA GLY A 119 12.65 2.73 0.78
C GLY A 119 11.88 3.27 -0.43
N ILE A 120 12.55 3.96 -1.37
CA ILE A 120 11.93 4.55 -2.55
C ILE A 120 12.37 3.80 -3.81
N GLY A 121 11.38 3.33 -4.58
CA GLY A 121 11.56 2.68 -5.87
C GLY A 121 11.70 3.66 -7.04
N PRO A 122 12.12 3.18 -8.22
CA PRO A 122 12.36 4.03 -9.40
C PRO A 122 11.10 4.69 -9.98
N GLY A 123 9.91 4.23 -9.59
CA GLY A 123 8.62 4.82 -9.93
C GLY A 123 8.32 6.11 -9.18
N GLY A 124 9.13 6.51 -8.20
CA GLY A 124 9.05 7.82 -7.54
C GLY A 124 7.68 8.14 -6.94
N LEU A 125 7.22 9.37 -7.13
CA LEU A 125 5.95 9.89 -6.68
C LEU A 125 5.05 10.21 -7.88
N SER A 126 3.84 9.67 -7.87
CA SER A 126 2.78 10.02 -8.81
C SER A 126 1.60 10.62 -8.07
N VAL A 127 1.10 11.75 -8.55
CA VAL A 127 -0.06 12.43 -7.99
C VAL A 127 -1.11 12.63 -9.06
N LEU A 128 -2.34 12.25 -8.73
CA LEU A 128 -3.55 12.54 -9.49
C LEU A 128 -4.48 13.39 -8.64
N VAL A 129 -4.79 14.60 -9.10
CA VAL A 129 -5.78 15.48 -8.48
C VAL A 129 -7.03 15.49 -9.32
N LEU A 130 -8.17 15.25 -8.70
CA LEU A 130 -9.48 15.37 -9.30
C LEU A 130 -10.24 16.52 -8.66
N LYS A 131 -10.84 17.39 -9.47
CA LYS A 131 -11.64 18.52 -9.02
C LYS A 131 -13.05 18.42 -9.60
N THR A 132 -14.05 18.33 -8.71
CA THR A 132 -15.46 18.50 -9.03
C THR A 132 -15.92 19.93 -8.67
N GLU A 133 -17.19 20.24 -8.85
CA GLU A 133 -17.76 21.49 -8.30
C GLU A 133 -17.75 21.48 -6.76
N SER A 134 -17.80 20.30 -6.14
CA SER A 134 -17.97 20.14 -4.69
C SER A 134 -16.66 20.03 -3.92
N ASP A 135 -15.62 19.43 -4.52
CA ASP A 135 -14.38 19.11 -3.84
C ASP A 135 -13.17 19.03 -4.80
N THR A 136 -11.98 19.09 -4.20
CA THR A 136 -10.72 18.77 -4.86
C THR A 136 -10.04 17.67 -4.06
N VAL A 137 -9.76 16.54 -4.70
CA VAL A 137 -9.27 15.32 -4.05
C VAL A 137 -7.95 14.90 -4.67
N SER A 138 -6.98 14.50 -3.85
CA SER A 138 -5.68 14.03 -4.31
C SER A 138 -5.49 12.54 -4.04
N TYR A 139 -5.18 11.77 -5.08
CA TYR A 139 -4.67 10.41 -4.99
C TYR A 139 -3.16 10.44 -5.16
N ILE A 140 -2.43 9.95 -4.16
CA ILE A 140 -0.98 10.04 -4.07
C ILE A 140 -0.44 8.62 -4.03
N THR A 141 0.40 8.25 -4.99
CA THR A 141 1.05 6.94 -5.05
C THR A 141 2.56 7.13 -4.95
N ILE A 142 3.18 6.46 -3.99
CA ILE A 142 4.64 6.47 -3.81
C ILE A 142 5.16 5.07 -4.16
N ASP A 143 6.15 5.01 -5.04
CA ASP A 143 6.84 3.76 -5.35
C ASP A 143 7.73 3.36 -4.18
N GLY A 144 7.30 2.35 -3.44
CA GLY A 144 7.90 1.91 -2.19
C GLY A 144 7.13 0.71 -1.66
N ASN A 145 7.72 0.01 -0.68
CA ASN A 145 7.01 -1.04 0.03
C ASN A 145 6.47 -0.47 1.35
N ASN A 146 5.15 -0.46 1.50
CA ASN A 146 4.41 0.02 2.66
C ASN A 146 4.88 1.39 3.18
N MET A 147 4.31 1.86 4.28
CA MET A 147 4.61 3.18 4.82
C MET A 147 4.77 3.14 6.34
N GLN A 148 5.69 3.93 6.87
CA GLN A 148 5.82 4.08 8.31
C GLN A 148 4.52 4.61 8.92
N GLN A 149 4.07 3.96 10.00
CA GLN A 149 2.90 4.37 10.77
C GLN A 149 2.90 5.89 11.06
N GLY A 150 1.74 6.52 10.83
CA GLY A 150 1.52 7.95 11.07
C GLY A 150 2.01 8.88 9.96
N LEU A 151 2.84 8.43 9.02
CA LEU A 151 3.26 9.28 7.88
C LEU A 151 2.08 9.62 6.98
N ARG A 152 1.21 8.63 6.70
CA ARG A 152 0.01 8.83 5.87
C ARG A 152 -0.84 9.99 6.35
N ASP A 153 -1.17 10.04 7.63
CA ASP A 153 -2.00 11.11 8.21
C ASP A 153 -1.31 12.47 8.15
N ARG A 154 0.02 12.52 8.34
CA ARG A 154 0.80 13.76 8.18
C ARG A 154 0.77 14.27 6.74
N ILE A 155 0.87 13.39 5.75
CA ILE A 155 0.77 13.75 4.33
C ILE A 155 -0.63 14.27 4.03
N VAL A 156 -1.68 13.52 4.41
CA VAL A 156 -3.08 13.93 4.16
C VAL A 156 -3.37 15.28 4.80
N GLN A 157 -2.94 15.51 6.04
CA GLN A 157 -3.12 16.81 6.68
C GLN A 157 -2.39 17.93 5.93
N SER A 158 -1.13 17.71 5.56
CA SER A 158 -0.33 18.72 4.85
C SER A 158 -0.91 19.06 3.47
N VAL A 159 -1.51 18.08 2.80
CA VAL A 159 -2.22 18.28 1.53
C VAL A 159 -3.52 19.06 1.72
N LYS A 160 -4.23 18.83 2.83
CA LYS A 160 -5.42 19.63 3.16
C LYS A 160 -5.08 21.07 3.50
N ASP A 161 -3.95 21.30 4.17
CA ASP A 161 -3.49 22.64 4.55
C ASP A 161 -3.18 23.54 3.34
N ILE A 162 -2.87 22.95 2.17
CA ILE A 162 -2.66 23.68 0.91
C ILE A 162 -3.94 23.84 0.06
N GLY A 163 -5.11 23.53 0.61
CA GLY A 163 -6.41 23.81 -0.02
C GLY A 163 -7.04 22.66 -0.81
N VAL A 164 -6.50 21.44 -0.72
CA VAL A 164 -7.17 20.23 -1.23
C VAL A 164 -8.20 19.77 -0.19
N SER A 165 -9.41 19.40 -0.63
CA SER A 165 -10.50 19.01 0.29
C SER A 165 -10.18 17.71 1.03
N ASP A 166 -9.63 16.72 0.31
CA ASP A 166 -9.28 15.42 0.89
C ASP A 166 -8.17 14.71 0.08
N ALA A 167 -7.50 13.72 0.65
CA ALA A 167 -6.45 12.98 -0.05
C ALA A 167 -6.27 11.55 0.46
N GLU A 168 -5.92 10.61 -0.42
CA GLU A 168 -5.45 9.29 -0.03
C GLU A 168 -4.01 9.06 -0.48
N VAL A 169 -3.22 8.42 0.38
CA VAL A 169 -1.82 8.11 0.12
C VAL A 169 -1.67 6.60 0.06
N MET A 170 -1.04 6.11 -0.99
CA MET A 170 -0.89 4.69 -1.28
C MET A 170 0.56 4.40 -1.63
N THR A 171 0.97 3.15 -1.47
CA THR A 171 2.24 2.67 -2.02
C THR A 171 2.02 1.68 -3.16
N THR A 172 3.05 1.43 -3.94
CA THR A 172 3.02 0.43 -5.03
C THR A 172 3.26 -0.99 -4.53
N ASP A 173 3.63 -1.13 -3.25
CA ASP A 173 4.18 -2.35 -2.66
C ASP A 173 5.34 -2.96 -3.48
N THR A 174 6.28 -2.11 -3.89
CA THR A 174 7.40 -2.57 -4.73
C THR A 174 8.41 -3.38 -3.91
N HIS A 175 8.57 -4.66 -4.23
CA HIS A 175 9.60 -5.50 -3.60
C HIS A 175 11.04 -5.23 -4.11
N LEU A 176 11.24 -4.25 -4.99
CA LEU A 176 12.57 -3.82 -5.42
C LEU A 176 13.42 -3.24 -4.26
N VAL A 177 12.77 -2.75 -3.20
CA VAL A 177 13.45 -2.23 -2.00
C VAL A 177 13.77 -3.33 -0.98
N THR A 178 13.24 -4.55 -1.18
CA THR A 178 13.31 -5.66 -0.22
C THR A 178 14.68 -6.36 -0.22
N GLY A 179 15.21 -6.65 0.95
CA GLY A 179 16.47 -7.38 1.15
C GLY A 179 17.74 -6.54 0.99
N LEU A 180 17.61 -5.21 0.97
CA LEU A 180 18.72 -4.29 0.70
C LEU A 180 19.38 -3.73 1.97
N VAL A 181 18.70 -3.80 3.11
CA VAL A 181 19.15 -3.20 4.37
C VAL A 181 18.96 -4.17 5.53
N ARG A 182 19.71 -3.95 6.61
CA ARG A 182 19.63 -4.74 7.84
C ARG A 182 18.58 -4.16 8.79
N SER A 183 17.31 -4.23 8.40
CA SER A 183 16.17 -3.91 9.26
C SER A 183 15.38 -5.20 9.60
N PRO A 184 14.51 -5.20 10.63
CA PRO A 184 13.64 -6.35 10.90
C PRO A 184 12.76 -6.76 9.71
N LEU A 185 12.37 -5.80 8.89
CA LEU A 185 11.57 -6.02 7.67
C LEU A 185 12.43 -6.39 6.45
N GLY A 186 13.75 -6.19 6.50
CA GLY A 186 14.65 -6.33 5.35
C GLY A 186 14.62 -5.17 4.35
N TYR A 187 13.76 -4.18 4.58
CA TYR A 187 13.66 -2.90 3.87
C TYR A 187 13.27 -1.78 4.85
N TYR A 188 13.25 -0.53 4.36
CA TYR A 188 12.64 0.58 5.09
C TYR A 188 11.30 0.92 4.44
N PRO A 189 10.18 0.87 5.19
CA PRO A 189 8.93 1.41 4.70
C PRO A 189 9.06 2.89 4.32
N VAL A 190 8.23 3.37 3.40
CA VAL A 190 8.24 4.78 2.99
C VAL A 190 8.16 5.66 4.24
N GLY A 191 9.16 6.53 4.41
CA GLY A 191 9.27 7.42 5.57
C GLY A 191 10.26 7.01 6.66
N ALA A 192 10.62 5.73 6.75
CA ALA A 192 11.38 5.19 7.88
C ALA A 192 12.89 5.54 7.86
N ALA A 193 13.45 5.82 6.68
CA ALA A 193 14.88 6.10 6.50
C ALA A 193 15.15 7.41 5.75
N LEU A 194 14.19 8.34 5.75
CA LEU A 194 14.29 9.60 5.02
C LEU A 194 13.85 10.82 5.88
N PRO A 195 14.29 12.05 5.56
CA PRO A 195 13.88 13.24 6.30
C PRO A 195 12.40 13.58 6.04
N THR A 196 11.54 13.20 6.98
CA THR A 196 10.07 13.27 6.80
C THR A 196 9.57 14.67 6.41
N ALA A 197 10.13 15.74 6.98
CA ALA A 197 9.68 17.10 6.67
C ALA A 197 9.95 17.50 5.22
N SER A 198 11.16 17.22 4.72
CA SER A 198 11.54 17.49 3.32
C SER A 198 10.73 16.63 2.36
N PHE A 199 10.47 15.38 2.72
CA PHE A 199 9.66 14.46 1.92
C PHE A 199 8.21 14.89 1.79
N VAL A 200 7.55 15.26 2.91
CA VAL A 200 6.19 15.81 2.89
C VAL A 200 6.12 17.12 2.10
N THR A 201 7.17 17.95 2.17
CA THR A 201 7.28 19.17 1.36
C THR A 201 7.34 18.85 -0.14
N GLN A 202 8.13 17.87 -0.57
CA GLN A 202 8.17 17.43 -1.96
C GLN A 202 6.81 16.90 -2.43
N ILE A 203 6.13 16.10 -1.59
CA ILE A 203 4.80 15.58 -1.91
C ILE A 203 3.79 16.72 -2.12
N THR A 204 3.73 17.67 -1.18
CA THR A 204 2.81 18.82 -1.28
C THR A 204 3.11 19.71 -2.48
N GLN A 205 4.39 19.93 -2.82
CA GLN A 205 4.78 20.64 -4.04
C GLN A 205 4.32 19.92 -5.30
N THR A 206 4.42 18.59 -5.35
CA THR A 206 3.95 17.79 -6.49
C THR A 206 2.44 17.80 -6.59
N VAL A 207 1.71 17.80 -5.46
CA VAL A 207 0.26 18.03 -5.44
C VAL A 207 -0.09 19.41 -6.00
N GLN A 208 0.63 20.47 -5.63
CA GLN A 208 0.40 21.81 -6.20
C GLN A 208 0.65 21.85 -7.71
N LYS A 209 1.68 21.14 -8.21
CA LYS A 209 1.91 20.99 -9.66
C LYS A 209 0.72 20.30 -10.35
N ALA A 210 0.17 19.25 -9.75
CA ALA A 210 -1.01 18.55 -10.27
C ALA A 210 -2.25 19.47 -10.28
N VAL A 211 -2.48 20.23 -9.20
CA VAL A 211 -3.57 21.25 -9.13
C VAL A 211 -3.41 22.31 -10.23
N ALA A 212 -2.18 22.77 -10.49
CA ALA A 212 -1.91 23.78 -11.51
C ALA A 212 -2.16 23.26 -12.94
N ASN A 213 -2.17 21.94 -13.14
CA ASN A 213 -2.36 21.27 -14.42
C ASN A 213 -3.78 20.67 -14.57
N LEU A 214 -4.79 21.23 -13.89
CA LEU A 214 -6.17 20.75 -13.99
C LEU A 214 -6.81 21.10 -15.34
N GLU A 215 -7.25 20.07 -16.06
CA GLU A 215 -7.96 20.19 -17.33
C GLU A 215 -9.26 19.38 -17.37
N GLU A 216 -10.22 19.81 -18.20
CA GLU A 216 -11.46 19.07 -18.44
C GLU A 216 -11.14 17.67 -18.96
N SER A 217 -11.69 16.66 -18.30
CA SER A 217 -11.24 15.28 -18.48
C SER A 217 -12.40 14.29 -18.63
N SER A 218 -12.06 13.07 -19.05
CA SER A 218 -13.00 11.95 -19.07
C SER A 218 -12.32 10.67 -18.64
N ALA A 219 -13.06 9.77 -18.00
CA ALA A 219 -12.58 8.48 -17.54
C ALA A 219 -13.11 7.33 -18.40
N GLY A 220 -12.31 6.27 -18.49
CA GLY A 220 -12.66 4.98 -19.06
C GLY A 220 -12.07 3.88 -18.18
N VAL A 221 -12.83 2.80 -17.99
CA VAL A 221 -12.43 1.67 -17.15
C VAL A 221 -12.52 0.41 -17.98
N SER A 222 -11.53 -0.47 -17.83
CA SER A 222 -11.47 -1.76 -18.48
C SER A 222 -10.81 -2.76 -17.53
N LYS A 223 -11.41 -3.94 -17.41
CA LYS A 223 -10.90 -5.06 -16.61
C LYS A 223 -10.54 -6.19 -17.56
N PHE A 224 -9.34 -6.73 -17.41
CA PHE A 224 -8.88 -7.91 -18.15
C PHE A 224 -8.22 -8.89 -17.19
N SER A 225 -8.37 -10.18 -17.47
CA SER A 225 -7.75 -11.25 -16.68
C SER A 225 -6.57 -11.82 -17.44
N LEU A 226 -5.39 -11.82 -16.82
CA LEU A 226 -4.20 -12.47 -17.35
C LEU A 226 -3.93 -13.76 -16.57
N GLN A 227 -3.64 -14.84 -17.29
CA GLN A 227 -3.09 -16.05 -16.67
C GLN A 227 -1.58 -15.90 -16.60
N MET A 228 -1.05 -15.80 -15.38
CA MET A 228 0.39 -15.75 -15.13
C MET A 228 0.81 -16.99 -14.35
N GLN A 229 1.97 -17.53 -14.68
CA GLN A 229 2.61 -18.56 -13.86
C GLN A 229 3.38 -17.87 -12.75
N VAL A 230 2.92 -18.05 -11.51
CA VAL A 230 3.59 -17.56 -10.31
C VAL A 230 4.12 -18.72 -9.48
N LEU A 231 5.14 -18.47 -8.67
CA LEU A 231 5.60 -19.42 -7.68
C LEU A 231 4.53 -19.50 -6.57
N GLY A 232 3.70 -20.55 -6.61
CA GLY A 232 2.64 -20.74 -5.62
C GLY A 232 3.19 -20.89 -4.20
N SER A 233 2.35 -20.60 -3.21
CA SER A 233 2.68 -20.69 -1.78
C SER A 233 3.26 -22.05 -1.39
N GLU A 234 2.72 -23.14 -1.93
CA GLU A 234 3.22 -24.50 -1.70
C GLU A 234 4.67 -24.68 -2.18
N THR A 235 4.99 -24.19 -3.38
CA THR A 235 6.35 -24.33 -3.92
C THR A 235 7.33 -23.47 -3.13
N PHE A 236 6.93 -22.25 -2.78
CA PHE A 236 7.72 -21.38 -1.92
C PHE A 236 7.97 -22.00 -0.53
N GLN A 237 6.94 -22.57 0.11
CA GLN A 237 7.06 -23.28 1.38
C GLN A 237 7.97 -24.52 1.27
N SER A 238 7.89 -25.26 0.17
CA SER A 238 8.77 -26.41 -0.08
C SER A 238 10.24 -25.99 -0.17
N ILE A 239 10.54 -24.94 -0.93
CA ILE A 239 11.91 -24.42 -1.08
C ILE A 239 12.44 -23.88 0.26
N THR A 240 11.68 -23.03 0.94
CA THR A 240 12.09 -22.41 2.20
C THR A 240 12.26 -23.45 3.32
N SER A 241 11.37 -24.44 3.42
CA SER A 241 11.50 -25.54 4.38
C SER A 241 12.69 -26.44 4.09
N PHE A 242 13.03 -26.67 2.81
CA PHE A 242 14.23 -27.38 2.41
C PHE A 242 15.49 -26.62 2.82
N ILE A 243 15.59 -25.33 2.47
CA ILE A 243 16.73 -24.48 2.86
C ILE A 243 16.88 -24.44 4.38
N GLY A 244 15.79 -24.26 5.12
CA GLY A 244 15.80 -24.26 6.58
C GLY A 244 16.22 -25.60 7.20
N ARG A 245 15.95 -26.74 6.53
CA ARG A 245 16.49 -28.05 6.95
C ARG A 245 17.99 -28.14 6.73
N VAL A 246 18.48 -27.73 5.54
CA VAL A 246 19.90 -27.73 5.20
C VAL A 246 20.69 -26.82 6.14
N ALA A 247 20.23 -25.59 6.38
CA ALA A 247 20.89 -24.65 7.28
C ALA A 247 21.01 -25.19 8.72
N ARG A 248 19.94 -25.81 9.24
CA ARG A 248 19.97 -26.47 10.56
C ARG A 248 20.93 -27.65 10.60
N GLN A 249 21.00 -28.44 9.53
CA GLN A 249 21.94 -29.55 9.45
C GLN A 249 23.39 -29.05 9.44
N ILE A 250 23.70 -28.02 8.64
CA ILE A 250 25.03 -27.39 8.62
C ILE A 250 25.39 -26.85 10.01
N GLY A 251 24.49 -26.12 10.67
CA GLY A 251 24.71 -25.60 12.02
C GLY A 251 24.98 -26.70 13.05
N ARG A 252 24.24 -27.82 13.00
CA ARG A 252 24.51 -28.98 13.87
C ARG A 252 25.86 -29.60 13.56
N SER A 253 26.21 -29.81 12.29
CA SER A 253 27.51 -30.34 11.89
C SER A 253 28.67 -29.46 12.38
N PHE A 254 28.52 -28.13 12.32
CA PHE A 254 29.51 -27.19 12.83
C PHE A 254 29.71 -27.35 14.34
N LEU A 255 28.62 -27.46 15.12
CA LEU A 255 28.69 -27.71 16.57
C LEU A 255 29.40 -29.03 16.90
N TRP A 256 29.16 -30.09 16.12
CA TRP A 256 29.86 -31.38 16.29
C TRP A 256 31.36 -31.28 15.99
N ILE A 257 31.74 -30.56 14.92
CA ILE A 257 33.14 -30.35 14.55
C ILE A 257 33.86 -29.52 15.61
N GLU A 258 33.28 -28.40 16.03
CA GLU A 258 33.84 -27.55 17.09
C GLU A 258 33.99 -28.33 18.40
N GLY A 259 32.94 -29.03 18.84
CA GLY A 259 32.98 -29.86 20.05
C GLY A 259 34.03 -30.98 19.97
N GLY A 260 34.15 -31.65 18.83
CA GLY A 260 35.15 -32.69 18.59
C GLY A 260 36.58 -32.12 18.58
N SER A 261 36.78 -30.97 17.94
CA SER A 261 38.08 -30.30 17.89
C SER A 261 38.53 -29.79 19.26
N PHE A 262 37.60 -29.25 20.06
CA PHE A 262 37.84 -28.84 21.43
C PHE A 262 38.25 -30.02 22.31
N LEU A 263 37.53 -31.15 22.20
CA LEU A 263 37.83 -32.35 22.98
C LEU A 263 39.17 -32.97 22.59
N LEU A 264 39.52 -32.98 21.30
CA LEU A 264 40.83 -33.40 20.82
C LEU A 264 41.94 -32.49 21.36
N ALA A 265 41.75 -31.17 21.35
CA ALA A 265 42.71 -30.22 21.90
C ALA A 265 42.94 -30.45 23.41
N VAL A 266 41.87 -30.70 24.17
CA VAL A 266 41.96 -31.05 25.60
C VAL A 266 42.76 -32.34 25.80
N VAL A 267 42.48 -33.40 25.04
CA VAL A 267 43.23 -34.67 25.14
C VAL A 267 44.71 -34.46 24.86
N ILE A 268 45.08 -33.73 23.80
CA ILE A 268 46.48 -33.43 23.48
C ILE A 268 47.15 -32.70 24.65
N LEU A 269 46.46 -31.76 25.30
CA LEU A 269 46.99 -30.95 26.41
C LEU A 269 47.24 -31.76 27.70
N PHE A 270 46.56 -32.90 27.88
CA PHE A 270 46.73 -33.79 29.04
C PHE A 270 47.61 -35.02 28.76
N VAL A 271 47.87 -35.34 27.49
CA VAL A 271 48.72 -36.47 27.07
C VAL A 271 50.16 -36.03 26.77
N VAL A 272 50.37 -34.74 26.48
CA VAL A 272 51.70 -34.09 26.37
C VAL A 272 52.04 -33.44 27.70
#